data_AF-A0A1M3PFL3-F1
#
_entry.id   AF-A0A1M3PFL3-F1
#
_cell.length_a   1.000
_cell.length_b   1.000
_cell.length_c   1.000
_cell.angle_alpha   90.00
_cell.angle_beta   90.00
_cell.angle_gamma   90.00
#
_symmetry.space_group_name_H-M   'P 1'
#
loop_
_entity.id
_entity.type
_entity.pdbx_description
1 polymer ?
#
loop_
_entity_poly.entity_id
_entity_poly.type
_entity_poly.pdbx_seq_one_letter_code
_entity_poly.pdbx_strand_id
1 'polypeptide(L)'
;MDIAALLLRTGLTAFIDEPGADAAFDRFRALAGGTLDAGAFHDAVAACVRDGLIREPLRLDDHSLHCHWRLVLTPEGVARARILTGA
;
A
#
# COMPACT_ATOMS: atom_id res chain seq x y z
N MET A 1 9.77 13.26 -0.48
CA MET A 1 9.24 12.23 -1.41
C MET A 1 7.78 12.04 -1.06
N ASP A 2 6.88 12.07 -2.05
CA ASP A 2 5.46 11.80 -1.82
C ASP A 2 5.24 10.28 -1.71
N ILE A 3 5.14 9.78 -0.49
CA ILE A 3 5.00 8.34 -0.21
C ILE A 3 3.61 7.85 -0.60
N ALA A 4 2.57 8.69 -0.48
CA ALA A 4 1.23 8.31 -0.91
C ALA A 4 1.19 8.11 -2.43
N ALA A 5 1.77 9.02 -3.21
CA ALA A 5 1.91 8.85 -4.65
C ALA A 5 2.72 7.59 -5.01
N LEU A 6 3.78 7.30 -4.25
CA LEU A 6 4.57 6.08 -4.43
C LEU A 6 3.75 4.82 -4.11
N LEU A 7 2.94 4.84 -3.04
CA LEU A 7 2.06 3.75 -2.63
C LEU A 7 1.03 3.44 -3.71
N LEU A 8 0.39 4.48 -4.26
CA LEU A 8 -0.60 4.32 -5.34
C LEU A 8 0.03 3.79 -6.62
N ARG A 9 1.20 4.29 -7.00
CA ARG A 9 1.93 3.77 -8.15
C ARG A 9 2.29 2.31 -7.97
N THR A 10 2.82 1.94 -6.79
CA THR A 10 3.17 0.55 -6.48
C THR A 10 1.94 -0.34 -6.47
N GLY A 11 0.80 0.12 -5.91
CA GLY A 11 -0.45 -0.65 -5.95
C GLY A 11 -1.04 -0.82 -7.36
N LEU A 12 -0.69 0.05 -8.30
CA LEU A 12 -1.08 -0.06 -9.71
C LEU A 12 -0.18 -1.03 -10.48
N THR A 13 1.12 -1.07 -10.16
CA THR A 13 2.12 -1.81 -10.96
C THR A 13 2.61 -3.10 -10.32
N ALA A 14 2.39 -3.30 -9.03
CA ALA A 14 2.87 -4.45 -8.27
C ALA A 14 1.78 -5.01 -7.35
N PHE A 15 1.80 -6.32 -7.16
CA PHE A 15 0.96 -7.01 -6.19
C PHE A 15 1.73 -7.17 -4.87
N ILE A 16 1.17 -6.65 -3.77
CA ILE A 16 1.69 -6.84 -2.41
C ILE A 16 0.63 -7.58 -1.61
N ASP A 17 0.98 -8.80 -1.20
CA ASP A 17 0.17 -9.69 -0.36
C ASP A 17 1.13 -10.46 0.54
N GLU A 18 1.14 -10.10 1.82
CA GLU A 18 2.19 -10.44 2.76
C GLU A 18 1.59 -10.90 4.09
N PRO A 19 2.32 -11.69 4.90
CA PRO A 19 1.81 -12.25 6.16
C PRO A 19 1.70 -11.24 7.31
N GLY A 20 1.75 -9.93 7.02
CA GLY A 20 1.66 -8.87 8.02
C GLY A 20 2.20 -7.53 7.54
N ALA A 21 2.03 -6.49 8.36
CA ALA A 21 2.41 -5.12 8.02
C ALA A 21 3.93 -4.94 7.86
N ASP A 22 4.75 -5.61 8.68
CA ASP A 22 6.22 -5.52 8.61
C ASP A 22 6.76 -6.11 7.30
N ALA A 23 6.24 -7.29 6.91
CA ALA A 23 6.59 -7.93 5.65
C ALA A 23 6.13 -7.09 4.44
N ALA A 24 4.94 -6.49 4.52
CA ALA A 24 4.46 -5.53 3.52
C ALA A 24 5.33 -4.28 3.41
N PHE A 25 5.78 -3.73 4.54
CA PHE A 25 6.71 -2.60 4.56
C PHE A 25 8.03 -2.97 3.90
N ASP A 26 8.61 -4.12 4.22
CA ASP A 26 9.86 -4.57 3.60
C ASP A 26 9.72 -4.77 2.09
N ARG A 27 8.62 -5.40 1.66
CA ARG A 27 8.27 -5.57 0.24
C ARG A 27 8.12 -4.21 -0.46
N PHE A 28 7.39 -3.29 0.14
CA PHE A 28 7.18 -1.94 -0.40
C PHE A 28 8.48 -1.15 -0.46
N ARG A 29 9.30 -1.19 0.60
CA ARG A 29 10.62 -0.54 0.65
C ARG A 29 11.54 -1.05 -0.45
N ALA A 30 11.54 -2.35 -0.72
CA ALA A 30 12.32 -2.93 -1.82
C ALA A 30 11.85 -2.40 -3.19
N LEU A 31 10.54 -2.30 -3.41
CA LEU A 31 9.95 -1.74 -4.65
C LEU A 31 10.18 -0.22 -4.78
N ALA A 32 10.30 0.49 -3.66
CA ALA A 32 10.54 1.91 -3.56
C ALA A 32 12.01 2.33 -3.76
N GLY A 33 12.95 1.39 -3.83
CA GLY A 33 14.39 1.68 -3.95
C GLY A 33 15.15 1.81 -2.63
N GLY A 34 14.60 1.29 -1.54
CA GLY A 34 15.33 1.02 -0.29
C GLY A 34 15.35 2.14 0.75
N THR A 35 15.10 3.39 0.37
CA THR A 35 15.12 4.56 1.29
C THR A 35 13.71 4.95 1.71
N LEU A 36 13.15 4.23 2.67
CA LEU A 36 11.84 4.54 3.24
C LEU A 36 11.83 4.29 4.75
N ASP A 37 11.25 5.23 5.48
CA ASP A 37 10.99 5.11 6.92
C ASP A 37 9.64 4.40 7.18
N ALA A 38 9.58 3.58 8.23
CA ALA A 38 8.39 2.81 8.58
C ALA A 38 7.24 3.70 9.09
N GLY A 39 7.55 4.77 9.85
CA GLY A 39 6.53 5.72 10.31
C GLY A 39 5.90 6.45 9.12
N ALA A 40 6.74 6.93 8.21
CA ALA A 40 6.27 7.61 7.00
C ALA A 40 5.45 6.69 6.06
N PHE A 41 5.75 5.39 6.04
CA PHE A 41 4.91 4.39 5.36
C PHE A 41 3.54 4.25 6.03
N HIS A 42 3.50 4.06 7.35
CA HIS A 42 2.24 3.93 8.09
C HIS A 42 1.36 5.17 7.97
N ASP A 43 1.96 6.37 8.03
CA ASP A 43 1.24 7.63 7.84
C ASP A 43 0.63 7.74 6.44
N ALA A 44 1.37 7.31 5.41
CA ALA A 44 0.88 7.29 4.03
C ALA A 44 -0.26 6.28 3.83
N VAL A 45 -0.15 5.08 4.39
CA VAL A 45 -1.23 4.07 4.38
C VAL A 45 -2.47 4.63 5.07
N ALA A 46 -2.33 5.21 6.26
CA ALA A 46 -3.42 5.81 7.01
C ALA A 46 -4.08 6.98 6.27
N ALA A 47 -3.31 7.81 5.57
CA ALA A 47 -3.83 8.87 4.71
C ALA A 47 -4.62 8.28 3.53
N CYS A 48 -4.07 7.31 2.79
CA CYS A 48 -4.75 6.71 1.64
C CYS A 48 -6.03 5.95 2.02
N VAL A 49 -6.07 5.30 3.19
CA VAL A 49 -7.31 4.66 3.71
C VAL A 49 -8.36 5.73 4.03
N ARG A 50 -7.97 6.78 4.75
CA ARG A 50 -8.84 7.90 5.13
C ARG A 50 -9.43 8.61 3.92
N ASP A 51 -8.62 8.79 2.88
CA ASP A 51 -9.00 9.45 1.63
C ASP A 51 -9.75 8.50 0.67
N GLY A 52 -9.99 7.24 1.06
CA GLY A 52 -10.73 6.28 0.23
C GLY A 52 -9.99 5.81 -1.02
N LEU A 53 -8.67 6.00 -1.10
CA LEU A 53 -7.84 5.64 -2.26
C LEU A 53 -7.39 4.18 -2.21
N ILE A 54 -7.26 3.60 -1.03
CA ILE A 54 -6.99 2.17 -0.83
C ILE A 54 -8.03 1.57 0.12
N ARG A 55 -8.24 0.26 0.02
CA ARG A 55 -8.99 -0.49 1.04
C ARG A 55 -8.11 -0.69 2.27
N GLU A 56 -8.75 -0.87 3.43
CA GLU A 56 -8.07 -1.30 4.66
C GLU A 56 -7.23 -2.55 4.35
N PRO A 57 -5.89 -2.45 4.45
CA PRO A 57 -5.02 -3.49 3.94
C PRO A 57 -4.87 -4.66 4.91
N LEU A 58 -5.16 -4.47 6.21
CA LEU A 58 -5.13 -5.53 7.19
C LEU A 58 -6.36 -6.44 7.05
N ARG A 59 -6.12 -7.74 6.89
CA ARG A 59 -7.13 -8.78 6.79
C ARG A 59 -6.93 -9.80 7.89
N LEU A 60 -8.02 -10.14 8.56
CA LEU A 60 -8.13 -11.33 9.41
C LEU A 60 -8.89 -12.36 8.57
N ASP A 61 -8.22 -13.43 8.15
CA ASP A 61 -8.91 -14.53 7.50
C ASP A 61 -9.70 -15.34 8.54
N ASP A 62 -10.91 -15.79 8.19
CA ASP A 62 -11.89 -16.44 9.09
C ASP A 62 -11.37 -17.69 9.83
N HIS A 63 -10.20 -18.21 9.43
CA HIS A 63 -9.58 -19.41 9.99
C HIS A 63 -8.11 -19.20 10.41
N SER A 64 -7.63 -17.95 10.44
CA SER A 64 -6.24 -17.61 10.71
C SER A 64 -6.11 -16.82 12.01
N LEU A 65 -5.17 -17.21 12.87
CA LEU A 65 -4.69 -16.37 13.99
C LEU A 65 -3.70 -15.28 13.52
N HIS A 66 -3.36 -15.27 12.23
CA HIS A 66 -2.37 -14.40 11.63
C HIS A 66 -3.05 -13.38 10.74
N CYS A 67 -2.68 -12.11 10.91
CA CYS A 67 -3.13 -11.05 10.02
C CYS A 67 -2.41 -11.15 8.68
N HIS A 68 -3.14 -11.00 7.59
CA HIS A 68 -2.57 -10.80 6.26
C HIS A 68 -2.65 -9.33 5.87
N TRP A 69 -1.69 -8.86 5.09
CA TRP A 69 -1.65 -7.50 4.60
C TRP A 69 -1.69 -7.50 3.08
N ARG A 70 -2.65 -6.79 2.50
CA ARG A 70 -2.78 -6.68 1.04
C ARG A 70 -3.02 -5.24 0.60
N LEU A 71 -2.20 -4.75 -0.33
CA LEU A 71 -2.43 -3.46 -0.96
C LEU A 71 -3.49 -3.59 -2.05
N VAL A 72 -4.63 -2.92 -1.87
CA VAL A 72 -5.72 -2.91 -2.86
C VAL A 72 -6.17 -1.48 -3.10
N LEU A 73 -6.00 -1.00 -4.33
CA LEU A 73 -6.53 0.31 -4.75
C LEU A 73 -8.05 0.25 -4.88
N THR A 74 -8.73 1.35 -4.54
CA THR A 74 -10.13 1.57 -4.92
C THR A 74 -10.21 2.05 -6.38
N PRO A 75 -11.40 2.13 -6.99
CA PRO A 75 -11.53 2.74 -8.32
C PRO A 75 -10.97 4.16 -8.38
N GLU A 76 -11.13 4.95 -7.31
CA GLU A 76 -10.56 6.29 -7.19
C GLU A 76 -9.04 6.26 -7.05
N GLY A 77 -8.51 5.34 -6.24
CA GLY A 77 -7.06 5.12 -6.13
C GLY A 77 -6.41 4.73 -7.46
N VAL A 78 -7.07 3.89 -8.26
CA VAL A 78 -6.60 3.51 -9.61
C VAL A 78 -6.58 4.74 -10.53
N ALA A 79 -7.65 5.54 -10.53
CA ALA A 79 -7.70 6.76 -11.33
C ALA A 79 -6.57 7.73 -10.96
N ARG A 80 -6.33 7.92 -9.66
CA ARG A 80 -5.23 8.75 -9.16
C ARG A 80 -3.86 8.19 -9.53
N ALA A 81 -3.66 6.88 -9.39
CA ALA A 81 -2.41 6.22 -9.76
C ALA A 81 -2.08 6.39 -11.24
N ARG A 82 -3.09 6.30 -12.13
CA ARG A 82 -2.92 6.47 -13.57
C ARG A 82 -2.45 7.88 -13.96
N ILE A 83 -3.03 8.91 -13.34
CA ILE A 83 -2.60 10.30 -13.50
C ILE A 83 -1.11 10.45 -13.11
N LEU A 84 -0.69 9.80 -12.02
CA LEU A 84 0.70 9.85 -11.54
C LEU A 84 1.68 9.11 -12.45
N THR A 85 1.24 8.07 -13.15
CA THR A 85 2.08 7.29 -14.09
C THR A 85 2.04 7.78 -15.53
N GLY A 86 1.14 8.72 -15.86
CA GLY A 86 0.90 9.16 -17.24
C GLY A 86 0.24 8.08 -18.11
N ALA A 87 -0.51 7.16 -17.50
CA ALA A 87 -1.19 6.03 -18.14
C ALA A 87 -2.70 6.25 -18.28
#